data_AF-A0A822CF63-F1
#
_entry.id   AF-A0A822CF63-F1
#
_cell.length_a   1.000
_cell.length_b   1.000
_cell.length_c   1.000
_cell.angle_alpha   90.00
_cell.angle_beta   90.00
_cell.angle_gamma   90.00
#
_symmetry.space_group_name_H-M   'P 1'
#
loop_
_entity.id
_entity.type
_entity.pdbx_description
1 polymer ?
#
loop_
_entity_poly.entity_id
_entity_poly.type
_entity_poly.pdbx_seq_one_letter_code
_entity_poly.pdbx_strand_id
1 'polypeptide(L)' 'HDADRTLIYLTLYIAECLRRLQKCQSRIQAQKELSALAISTFPIPGDADFPLNGMFIKPTDSEV' A
#
# COMPACT_ATOMS: atom_id res chain seq x y z
N HIS A 1 -17.02 -4.46 -3.65
CA HIS A 1 -16.01 -5.50 -3.36
C HIS A 1 -14.63 -5.15 -3.92
N ASP A 2 -14.42 -4.94 -5.23
CA ASP A 2 -13.08 -4.57 -5.75
C ASP A 2 -12.72 -3.08 -5.67
N ALA A 3 -13.72 -2.20 -5.82
CA ALA A 3 -13.52 -0.76 -5.69
C ALA A 3 -13.10 -0.37 -4.25
N ASP A 4 -13.72 -0.98 -3.24
CA ASP A 4 -13.39 -0.76 -1.83
C ASP A 4 -11.95 -1.21 -1.53
N ARG A 5 -11.59 -2.41 -2.01
CA ARG A 5 -10.24 -2.97 -1.91
C ARG A 5 -9.21 -2.00 -2.52
N THR A 6 -9.50 -1.48 -3.72
CA THR A 6 -8.68 -0.49 -4.43
C THR A 6 -8.52 0.81 -3.65
N LEU A 7 -9.60 1.34 -3.07
CA LEU A 7 -9.58 2.56 -2.26
C LEU A 7 -8.72 2.39 -1.01
N ILE A 8 -8.84 1.25 -0.32
CA ILE A 8 -8.02 0.92 0.85
C ILE A 8 -6.53 0.86 0.47
N TYR A 9 -6.19 0.23 -0.67
CA TYR A 9 -4.81 0.17 -1.15
C TYR A 9 -4.21 1.54 -1.40
N LEU A 10 -4.92 2.37 -2.16
CA LEU A 10 -4.49 3.72 -2.46
C LEU A 10 -4.28 4.51 -1.18
N THR A 11 -5.19 4.37 -0.21
CA THR A 11 -5.08 5.06 1.09
C THR A 11 -3.80 4.65 1.84
N LEU A 12 -3.52 3.34 1.93
CA LEU A 12 -2.32 2.83 2.61
C LEU A 12 -1.03 3.21 1.86
N TYR A 13 -1.04 3.13 0.54
CA TYR A 13 0.09 3.51 -0.30
C TYR A 13 0.42 5.00 -0.18
N ILE A 14 -0.60 5.86 -0.17
CA ILE A 14 -0.44 7.31 0.05
C ILE A 14 0.16 7.56 1.43
N ALA A 15 -0.29 6.86 2.49
CA ALA A 15 0.26 7.01 3.83
C ALA A 15 1.76 6.63 3.91
N GLU A 16 2.18 5.56 3.22
CA GLU A 16 3.60 5.19 3.10
C GLU A 16 4.39 6.24 2.31
N CYS A 17 3.85 6.75 1.19
CA CYS A 17 4.47 7.83 0.43
C CYS A 17 4.72 9.06 1.32
N LEU A 18 3.73 9.47 2.11
CA LEU A 18 3.84 10.60 3.03
C LEU A 18 4.91 10.36 4.11
N ARG A 19 4.99 9.15 4.69
CA ARG A 19 6.03 8.80 5.67
C ARG A 19 7.44 8.88 5.09
N ARG A 20 7.66 8.52 3.83
CA ARG A 20 8.96 8.66 3.16
C ARG A 20 9.27 10.12 2.81
N LEU A 21 8.27 10.85 2.33
CA LEU A 21 8.40 12.27 2.00
C LEU A 21 8.77 13.12 3.22
N GLN A 22 8.26 12.78 4.42
CA GLN A 22 8.62 13.47 5.67
C GLN A 22 10.13 13.47 5.96
N LYS A 23 10.90 12.51 5.43
CA LYS A 23 12.35 12.40 5.61
C LYS A 23 13.16 13.08 4.50
N CYS A 24 12.51 13.47 3.41
CA CYS A 24 13.18 14.06 2.25
C CYS A 24 13.35 15.57 2.43
N GLN A 25 14.55 16.08 2.15
CA GLN A 25 14.84 17.53 2.29
C GLN A 25 14.79 18.27 0.95
N SER A 26 14.70 17.56 -0.16
CA SER A 26 14.62 18.15 -1.50
C SER A 26 13.64 17.40 -2.41
N ARG A 27 13.09 18.12 -3.40
CA ARG A 27 12.19 17.54 -4.40
C ARG A 27 12.86 16.43 -5.22
N ILE A 28 14.16 16.55 -5.51
CA ILE A 28 14.92 15.56 -6.28
C ILE A 28 15.06 14.26 -5.48
N GLN A 29 15.36 14.37 -4.17
CA GLN A 29 15.44 13.21 -3.29
C GLN A 29 14.07 12.54 -3.14
N ALA A 30 13.02 13.33 -2.90
CA ALA A 30 11.64 12.83 -2.83
C ALA A 30 11.23 12.06 -4.09
N GLN A 31 11.56 12.58 -5.29
CA GLN A 31 11.24 11.92 -6.55
C GLN A 31 11.95 10.56 -6.66
N LYS A 32 13.24 10.48 -6.31
CA LYS A 32 13.99 9.22 -6.33
C LYS A 32 13.40 8.20 -5.35
N GLU A 33 13.09 8.64 -4.13
CA GLU A 33 12.54 7.79 -3.07
C GLU A 33 11.18 7.21 -3.45
N LEU A 34 10.30 8.05 -4.03
CA LEU A 34 8.97 7.62 -4.49
C LEU A 34 9.06 6.73 -5.74
N SER A 35 9.98 7.00 -6.67
CA SER A 35 10.24 6.11 -7.81
C SER A 35 10.71 4.73 -7.36
N ALA A 36 11.57 4.66 -6.34
CA ALA A 36 12.00 3.39 -5.76
C ALA A 36 10.86 2.67 -5.03
N LEU A 37 10.04 3.40 -4.27
CA LEU A 37 8.85 2.86 -3.59
C LEU A 37 7.84 2.29 -4.60
N ALA A 38 7.62 2.94 -5.74
CA ALA A 38 6.66 2.50 -6.75
C ALA A 38 6.99 1.14 -7.39
N ILE A 39 8.26 0.72 -7.33
CA ILE A 39 8.73 -0.57 -7.87
C ILE A 39 8.85 -1.62 -6.74
N SER A 40 8.82 -1.17 -5.48
CA SER A 40 8.94 -2.06 -4.33
C SER A 40 7.68 -2.88 -4.11
N THR A 41 7.85 -4.11 -3.62
CA THR A 41 6.74 -5.00 -3.30
C THR A 41 6.03 -4.50 -2.05
N PHE A 42 4.73 -4.23 -2.18
CA PHE A 42 3.88 -3.83 -1.07
C PHE A 42 3.05 -5.04 -0.64
N PRO A 43 3.10 -5.46 0.64
CA PRO A 43 2.27 -6.57 1.10
C PRO A 43 0.81 -6.16 0.98
N ILE A 44 -0.01 -7.03 0.40
CA ILE A 44 -1.45 -6.79 0.18
C ILE A 44 -2.31 -7.70 1.07
N PRO A 45 -3.54 -7.33 1.49
CA PRO A 45 -4.53 -8.23 2.10
C PRO A 45 -4.62 -9.57 1.36
N GLY A 46 -4.18 -10.63 2.03
CA GLY A 46 -4.02 -11.97 1.46
C GLY A 46 -2.56 -12.46 1.42
N ASP A 47 -1.57 -11.56 1.44
CA ASP A 47 -0.17 -11.89 1.70
C ASP A 47 0.07 -12.08 3.20
N ALA A 48 0.91 -13.06 3.56
CA ALA A 48 1.21 -13.38 4.94
C ALA A 48 1.76 -12.17 5.74
N ASP A 49 2.48 -11.27 5.06
CA ASP A 49 3.15 -10.13 5.67
C ASP A 49 2.29 -8.87 5.78
N PHE A 50 1.00 -8.92 5.41
CA PHE A 50 0.14 -7.74 5.48
C PHE A 50 -0.32 -7.46 6.93
N PRO A 51 0.03 -6.30 7.51
CA PRO A 51 -0.16 -6.04 8.93
C PRO A 51 -1.62 -5.90 9.38
N LEU A 52 -2.58 -5.77 8.44
CA LEU A 52 -4.02 -5.64 8.72
C LEU A 52 -4.84 -6.84 8.20
N ASN A 53 -4.24 -8.03 8.05
CA ASN A 53 -4.93 -9.26 7.62
C ASN A 53 -6.16 -9.64 8.47
N GLY A 54 -6.23 -9.19 9.73
CA GLY A 54 -7.41 -9.40 10.59
C GLY A 54 -8.58 -8.44 10.33
N MET A 55 -8.34 -7.30 9.68
CA MET A 55 -9.35 -6.30 9.28
C MET A 55 -9.76 -6.46 7.80
N PHE A 56 -8.82 -6.92 6.96
CA PHE A 56 -9.03 -7.21 5.55
C PHE A 56 -8.80 -8.70 5.32
N ILE A 57 -9.79 -9.49 5.73
CA ILE A 57 -9.78 -10.94 5.53
C ILE A 57 -9.70 -11.20 4.02
N LYS A 58 -8.91 -12.19 3.61
CA LYS A 58 -8.96 -12.74 2.25
C LYS A 58 -10.43 -12.95 1.89
N PRO A 59 -10.92 -12.49 0.72
CA PRO A 59 -12.31 -12.70 0.35
C PRO A 59 -12.63 -14.18 0.55
N THR A 60 -13.62 -14.47 1.40
CA THR A 60 -14.16 -15.81 1.50
C THR A 60 -14.75 -16.11 0.15
N ASP A 61 -14.15 -17.08 -0.54
CA ASP A 61 -14.72 -17.63 -1.75
C ASP A 61 -16.16 -18.08 -1.42
N SER A 62 -17.12 -17.37 -1.98
CA SER A 62 -18.52 -17.78 -2.05
C SER A 62 -19.09 -17.16 -3.32
N GLU A 63 -18.43 -17.46 -4.44
CA GLU A 63 -19.04 -17.37 -5.76
C GLU A 63 -19.15 -18.81 -6.26
N VAL A 64 -20.29 -19.44 -5.93
CA VAL A 64 -20.83 -20.60 -6.66
C VAL A 64 -21.42 -20.14 -7.99
#